data_AF-A0A2W4TJF9-F1
#
_entry.id   AF-A0A2W4TJF9-F1
#
_cell.length_a   1.000
_cell.length_b   1.000
_cell.length_c   1.000
_cell.angle_alpha   90.00
_cell.angle_beta   90.00
_cell.angle_gamma   90.00
#
_symmetry.space_group_name_H-M   'P 1'
#
loop_
_entity.id
_entity.type
_entity.pdbx_description
1 polymer ?
#
loop_
_entity_poly.entity_id
_entity_poly.type
_entity_poly.pdbx_seq_one_letter_code
_entity_poly.pdbx_strand_id
1 'polypeptide(L)'
;RGVPDGCFLASDLGLRAMTCLPFRTFEEALVSVWRITAPNGLFCLPTTSAEPAPDAFVPVSLPSGRRDRRRYPVASAVFELRKHVATPRRLSARAFPGRRPPAGVQWTEESLMGRRKYQFTEAKVRKYLAEGRGTGDGANYKPWLTVYDLPSRGRSHRIYGIKTGRVHHLLSDGEWKSFLRFEFDDSVLDIREQFPLDRRQTMRVARDLGYAHPITTDGTPYVMTIDFLLTRRVDHQLVLEALSFKYNPVALKARDLELHAIAAECVRRNGVTLKLIDETSFEPNFLRNYDSIRGYFDISALHGYDHIASRRIAEALVTEVKAAKPLSLAETCYDLAPRHCVSANEVFTIAKHLLARGVLACDLNAYSDLTEIPMSNMQIRPRGAVACL
;
A
#
# COMPACT_ATOMS: atom_id res chain seq x y z
N ARG A 1 47.43 -10.74 -54.99
CA ARG A 1 48.38 -9.60 -55.10
C ARG A 1 47.52 -8.36 -55.23
N GLY A 2 47.49 -7.36 -54.37
CA GLY A 2 48.19 -6.97 -53.16
C GLY A 2 47.63 -5.59 -52.86
N VAL A 3 47.28 -5.29 -51.61
CA VAL A 3 46.86 -3.96 -51.17
C VAL A 3 48.07 -3.00 -51.25
N PRO A 4 47.85 -1.70 -51.48
CA PRO A 4 48.30 -0.77 -50.46
C PRO A 4 47.30 0.35 -50.12
N ASP A 5 47.45 0.83 -48.89
CA ASP A 5 46.69 1.85 -48.16
C ASP A 5 46.79 3.28 -48.74
N GLY A 6 45.80 4.12 -48.39
CA GLY A 6 45.92 5.59 -48.47
C GLY A 6 44.59 6.37 -48.43
N CYS A 7 44.34 7.05 -47.30
CA CYS A 7 43.16 7.85 -46.93
C CYS A 7 42.73 8.98 -47.89
N PHE A 8 41.42 9.31 -47.98
CA PHE A 8 40.76 10.46 -47.32
C PHE A 8 39.27 10.63 -47.73
N LEU A 9 38.47 10.94 -46.69
CA LEU A 9 37.08 11.44 -46.55
C LEU A 9 36.31 12.04 -47.75
N ALA A 10 35.06 11.58 -47.95
CA ALA A 10 33.78 12.22 -47.54
C ALA A 10 32.62 11.89 -48.51
N SER A 11 31.40 11.87 -47.95
CA SER A 11 30.07 11.80 -48.60
C SER A 11 29.76 10.55 -49.46
N ASP A 12 28.88 9.67 -48.98
CA ASP A 12 27.44 9.78 -49.28
C ASP A 12 26.65 8.55 -48.79
N LEU A 13 25.42 8.85 -48.33
CA LEU A 13 24.20 8.05 -48.31
C LEU A 13 24.31 6.51 -48.21
N GLY A 14 23.95 6.01 -47.02
CA GLY A 14 23.59 4.61 -46.82
C GLY A 14 22.48 4.45 -45.80
N LEU A 15 21.22 4.67 -46.23
CA LEU A 15 20.04 4.17 -45.52
C LEU A 15 20.25 2.67 -45.22
N ARG A 16 20.26 2.30 -43.94
CA ARG A 16 19.92 0.93 -43.52
C ARG A 16 18.86 1.00 -42.43
N ALA A 17 17.73 0.39 -42.77
CA ALA A 17 16.56 0.22 -41.95
C ALA A 17 16.93 -0.33 -40.56
N MET A 18 16.66 0.45 -39.50
CA MET A 18 16.47 -0.12 -38.19
C MET A 18 15.02 -0.58 -38.07
N THR A 19 14.88 -1.90 -38.02
CA THR A 19 13.68 -2.62 -37.61
C THR A 19 13.14 -2.04 -36.31
N CYS A 20 11.90 -1.54 -36.36
CA CYS A 20 11.12 -1.11 -35.20
C CYS A 20 10.88 -2.31 -34.27
N LEU A 21 11.53 -2.32 -33.11
CA LEU A 21 11.11 -3.16 -31.98
C LEU A 21 10.07 -2.38 -31.16
N PRO A 22 8.93 -2.98 -30.78
CA PRO A 22 7.94 -2.31 -29.94
C PRO A 22 8.44 -2.26 -28.49
N PHE A 23 8.72 -1.05 -27.99
CA PHE A 23 9.05 -0.80 -26.59
C PHE A 23 7.86 -1.14 -25.69
N ARG A 24 8.07 -1.94 -24.63
CA ARG A 24 6.99 -2.65 -23.91
C ARG A 24 6.52 -2.01 -22.61
N THR A 25 7.10 -0.92 -22.12
CA THR A 25 6.57 -0.24 -20.91
C THR A 25 6.80 1.28 -20.90
N PHE A 26 5.89 2.00 -20.25
CA PHE A 26 5.95 3.44 -19.97
C PHE A 26 7.24 3.88 -19.23
N GLU A 27 7.90 2.94 -18.52
CA GLU A 27 9.14 3.22 -17.81
C GLU A 27 10.35 3.47 -18.74
N GLU A 28 10.42 2.77 -19.89
CA GLU A 28 11.51 2.91 -20.87
C GLU A 28 11.40 4.21 -21.68
N ALA A 29 10.18 4.66 -21.97
CA ALA A 29 9.96 5.89 -22.73
C ALA A 29 10.37 7.16 -21.96
N LEU A 30 10.29 7.16 -20.63
CA LEU A 30 10.67 8.31 -19.80
C LEU A 30 12.19 8.48 -19.66
N VAL A 31 12.99 7.44 -19.94
CA VAL A 31 14.46 7.52 -20.01
C VAL A 31 14.92 8.32 -21.24
N SER A 32 14.13 8.33 -22.32
CA SER A 32 14.47 9.01 -23.58
C SER A 32 14.36 10.53 -23.56
N VAL A 33 13.68 11.13 -22.57
CA VAL A 33 13.45 12.59 -22.49
C VAL A 33 14.61 13.35 -21.84
N TRP A 34 15.57 12.66 -21.19
CA TRP A 34 16.66 13.29 -20.43
C TRP A 34 18.08 13.01 -20.95
N ARG A 35 18.23 12.54 -22.20
CA ARG A 35 19.56 12.43 -22.87
C ARG A 35 19.90 13.64 -23.73
N ILE A 36 19.77 14.86 -23.20
CA ILE A 36 20.44 16.05 -23.75
C ILE A 36 20.79 16.97 -22.58
N THR A 37 21.93 16.70 -21.93
CA THR A 37 22.88 17.67 -21.30
C THR A 37 23.76 16.98 -20.25
N ALA A 38 24.91 16.45 -20.68
CA ALA A 38 26.10 16.36 -19.85
C ALA A 38 27.33 16.21 -20.77
N PRO A 39 28.20 17.22 -20.90
CA PRO A 39 29.51 17.04 -21.48
C PRO A 39 30.48 16.52 -20.40
N ASN A 40 31.12 15.39 -20.72
CA ASN A 40 32.38 14.91 -20.12
C ASN A 40 32.33 14.39 -18.67
N GLY A 41 32.47 13.08 -18.51
CA GLY A 41 32.81 12.45 -17.24
C GLY A 41 32.87 10.93 -17.36
N LEU A 42 34.06 10.38 -17.60
CA LEU A 42 34.36 8.96 -17.58
C LEU A 42 33.91 8.32 -16.25
N PHE A 43 33.30 7.14 -16.27
CA PHE A 43 33.56 6.12 -15.25
C PHE A 43 33.44 4.69 -15.81
N CYS A 44 34.39 3.86 -15.39
CA CYS A 44 34.71 2.52 -15.86
C CYS A 44 33.65 1.47 -15.48
N LEU A 45 33.41 0.52 -16.39
CA LEU A 45 32.72 -0.74 -16.12
C LEU A 45 33.72 -1.78 -15.59
N PRO A 46 33.37 -2.61 -14.59
CA PRO A 46 33.94 -3.93 -14.44
C PRO A 46 33.14 -4.94 -15.26
N THR A 47 33.84 -5.55 -16.22
CA THR A 47 33.48 -6.80 -16.89
C THR A 47 33.49 -7.96 -15.90
N THR A 48 32.49 -8.85 -15.95
CA THR A 48 32.67 -10.33 -16.00
C THR A 48 31.33 -11.06 -16.14
N SER A 49 31.18 -11.70 -17.32
CA SER A 49 30.67 -13.06 -17.59
C SER A 49 29.59 -13.71 -16.70
N ALA A 50 28.43 -14.02 -17.30
CA ALA A 50 28.04 -15.39 -17.70
C ALA A 50 26.53 -15.44 -18.01
N GLU A 51 26.17 -15.58 -19.28
CA GLU A 51 24.83 -16.03 -19.70
C GLU A 51 24.77 -17.57 -19.69
N PRO A 52 23.56 -18.14 -19.48
CA PRO A 52 23.18 -19.33 -20.23
C PRO A 52 21.93 -19.08 -21.10
N ALA A 53 21.94 -19.76 -22.25
CA ALA A 53 20.95 -19.74 -23.32
C ALA A 53 19.58 -20.35 -22.92
N PRO A 54 18.50 -20.14 -23.72
CA PRO A 54 17.13 -20.36 -23.30
C PRO A 54 16.61 -21.76 -23.66
N ASP A 55 16.05 -22.48 -22.69
CA ASP A 55 15.30 -23.72 -22.93
C ASP A 55 13.78 -23.46 -23.04
N ALA A 56 13.27 -23.85 -24.21
CA ALA A 56 11.92 -24.30 -24.56
C ALA A 56 10.72 -23.84 -23.69
N PHE A 57 9.96 -22.88 -24.23
CA PHE A 57 8.57 -22.63 -23.85
C PHE A 57 7.67 -23.81 -24.27
N VAL A 58 7.02 -24.46 -23.30
CA VAL A 58 5.86 -25.34 -23.50
C VAL A 58 4.61 -24.56 -23.10
N PRO A 59 3.60 -24.39 -23.98
CA PRO A 59 2.38 -23.66 -23.62
C PRO A 59 1.45 -24.55 -22.78
N VAL A 60 1.20 -24.15 -21.53
CA VAL A 60 0.14 -24.75 -20.71
C VAL A 60 -1.14 -23.92 -20.90
N SER A 61 -2.14 -24.55 -21.50
CA SER A 61 -3.50 -24.04 -21.70
C SER A 61 -4.20 -23.77 -20.35
N LEU A 62 -4.64 -22.54 -20.12
CA LEU A 62 -5.52 -22.20 -18.99
C LEU A 62 -7.00 -22.47 -19.37
N PRO A 63 -7.80 -23.09 -18.48
CA PRO A 63 -9.22 -23.32 -18.75
C PRO A 63 -10.04 -22.03 -18.62
N SER A 64 -10.94 -21.86 -19.59
CA SER A 64 -12.01 -20.87 -19.63
C SER A 64 -12.94 -20.97 -18.43
N GLY A 65 -13.19 -19.87 -17.71
CA GLY A 65 -14.18 -19.88 -16.62
C GLY A 65 -14.49 -18.55 -15.95
N ARG A 66 -15.57 -17.91 -16.41
CA ARG A 66 -16.46 -16.93 -15.73
C ARG A 66 -15.90 -15.53 -15.39
N ARG A 67 -16.33 -14.59 -16.25
CA ARG A 67 -16.39 -13.15 -16.01
C ARG A 67 -17.20 -12.85 -14.75
N ASP A 68 -16.59 -12.24 -13.74
CA ASP A 68 -17.32 -11.51 -12.70
C ASP A 68 -17.20 -10.00 -12.99
N ARG A 69 -18.33 -9.41 -13.39
CA ARG A 69 -18.47 -7.97 -13.64
C ARG A 69 -18.89 -7.31 -12.34
N ARG A 70 -17.99 -6.61 -11.65
CA ARG A 70 -18.40 -5.56 -10.69
C ARG A 70 -17.65 -4.27 -10.96
N ARG A 71 -18.44 -3.30 -11.42
CA ARG A 71 -18.11 -1.91 -11.69
C ARG A 71 -17.72 -1.22 -10.37
N TYR A 72 -16.62 -0.47 -10.40
CA TYR A 72 -16.40 0.62 -9.45
C TYR A 72 -17.02 1.90 -10.06
N PRO A 73 -18.00 2.56 -9.43
CA PRO A 73 -18.37 3.91 -9.81
C PRO A 73 -17.52 4.93 -9.04
N VAL A 74 -16.91 5.83 -9.80
CA VAL A 74 -16.32 7.08 -9.34
C VAL A 74 -17.40 8.17 -9.39
N ALA A 75 -17.35 9.09 -8.40
CA ALA A 75 -17.94 10.43 -8.32
C ALA A 75 -19.26 10.65 -7.52
N SER A 76 -19.10 11.50 -6.49
CA SER A 76 -19.95 12.56 -5.94
C SER A 76 -21.49 12.43 -5.90
N ALA A 77 -22.04 12.42 -4.68
CA ALA A 77 -23.17 13.29 -4.30
C ALA A 77 -23.32 13.36 -2.77
N VAL A 78 -23.48 14.59 -2.29
CA VAL A 78 -23.80 15.01 -0.92
C VAL A 78 -25.33 14.94 -0.70
N PHE A 79 -25.77 14.82 0.58
CA PHE A 79 -27.15 14.91 1.12
C PHE A 79 -28.06 13.65 1.05
N GLU A 80 -28.31 12.96 2.17
CA GLU A 80 -29.30 13.28 3.23
C GLU A 80 -29.56 12.02 4.09
N LEU A 81 -29.37 12.13 5.41
CA LEU A 81 -29.62 11.05 6.39
C LEU A 81 -31.13 10.96 6.69
N ARG A 82 -31.81 9.92 6.19
CA ARG A 82 -33.07 9.43 6.77
C ARG A 82 -32.84 8.12 7.50
N LYS A 83 -32.93 8.16 8.84
CA LYS A 83 -33.00 6.97 9.70
C LYS A 83 -34.31 6.22 9.41
N HIS A 84 -34.25 5.09 8.71
CA HIS A 84 -35.29 4.08 8.80
C HIS A 84 -34.96 3.11 9.93
N VAL A 85 -35.66 3.27 11.06
CA VAL A 85 -35.77 2.24 12.10
C VAL A 85 -36.62 1.12 11.51
N ALA A 86 -35.99 0.06 11.03
CA ALA A 86 -36.68 -1.17 10.67
C ALA A 86 -37.10 -1.88 11.97
N THR A 87 -38.40 -1.96 12.22
CA THR A 87 -38.97 -2.80 13.29
C THR A 87 -38.77 -4.28 12.93
N PRO A 88 -38.30 -5.13 13.86
CA PRO A 88 -38.09 -6.55 13.56
C PRO A 88 -39.43 -7.26 13.30
N ARG A 89 -39.51 -8.00 12.18
CA ARG A 89 -40.67 -8.83 11.85
C ARG A 89 -40.79 -9.98 12.85
N ARG A 90 -41.95 -10.11 13.49
CA ARG A 90 -42.29 -11.25 14.35
C ARG A 90 -42.44 -12.50 13.49
N LEU A 91 -41.58 -13.50 13.68
CA LEU A 91 -41.83 -14.85 13.19
C LEU A 91 -42.71 -15.58 14.22
N SER A 92 -43.82 -16.17 13.76
CA SER A 92 -44.73 -16.92 14.62
C SER A 92 -44.12 -18.28 15.00
N ALA A 93 -44.52 -18.77 16.18
CA ALA A 93 -43.98 -19.97 16.86
C ALA A 93 -44.16 -21.31 16.12
N ARG A 94 -44.52 -21.31 14.83
CA ARG A 94 -44.72 -22.51 14.02
C ARG A 94 -43.45 -23.07 13.37
N ALA A 95 -42.30 -22.40 13.49
CA ALA A 95 -41.11 -22.77 12.71
C ALA A 95 -40.33 -23.99 13.23
N PHE A 96 -40.43 -24.41 14.50
CA PHE A 96 -39.62 -25.53 15.02
C PHE A 96 -40.29 -26.26 16.21
N PRO A 97 -40.64 -27.55 16.10
CA PRO A 97 -41.16 -28.33 17.22
C PRO A 97 -40.02 -28.77 18.16
N GLY A 98 -40.17 -28.51 19.46
CA GLY A 98 -39.40 -29.20 20.52
C GLY A 98 -38.49 -28.38 21.42
N ARG A 99 -38.35 -27.06 21.25
CA ARG A 99 -37.62 -26.20 22.20
C ARG A 99 -38.44 -24.96 22.57
N ARG A 100 -38.89 -24.89 23.83
CA ARG A 100 -39.46 -23.67 24.41
C ARG A 100 -38.36 -22.89 25.16
N PRO A 101 -38.27 -21.56 25.03
CA PRO A 101 -37.42 -20.77 25.91
C PRO A 101 -37.90 -20.89 27.38
N PRO A 102 -37.02 -20.65 28.36
CA PRO A 102 -37.42 -20.45 29.75
C PRO A 102 -38.48 -19.35 29.87
N ALA A 103 -39.36 -19.48 30.88
CA ALA A 103 -40.44 -18.53 31.11
C ALA A 103 -39.89 -17.09 31.22
N GLY A 104 -40.38 -16.18 30.36
CA GLY A 104 -39.99 -14.77 30.33
C GLY A 104 -38.91 -14.39 29.31
N VAL A 105 -38.31 -15.34 28.58
CA VAL A 105 -37.26 -15.06 27.58
C VAL A 105 -37.79 -15.25 26.16
N GLN A 106 -37.72 -14.21 25.33
CA GLN A 106 -38.00 -14.32 23.89
C GLN A 106 -36.71 -14.66 23.13
N TRP A 107 -36.76 -15.65 22.23
CA TRP A 107 -35.67 -15.85 21.27
C TRP A 107 -35.70 -14.71 20.25
N THR A 108 -34.59 -13.99 20.10
CA THR A 108 -34.37 -13.07 18.97
C THR A 108 -33.65 -13.83 17.86
N GLU A 109 -33.79 -13.44 16.59
CA GLU A 109 -32.94 -14.00 15.50
C GLU A 109 -31.45 -13.89 15.84
N GLU A 110 -31.08 -12.87 16.63
CA GLU A 110 -29.73 -12.64 17.15
C GLU A 110 -29.27 -13.66 18.21
N SER A 111 -30.18 -14.23 19.01
CA SER A 111 -29.86 -15.26 20.00
C SER A 111 -29.85 -16.68 19.44
N LEU A 112 -30.57 -16.91 18.33
CA LEU A 112 -30.58 -18.16 17.56
C LEU A 112 -29.42 -18.25 16.57
N MET A 113 -28.97 -17.14 16.02
CA MET A 113 -27.69 -17.05 15.32
C MET A 113 -26.58 -17.01 16.37
N GLY A 114 -26.25 -18.18 16.92
CA GLY A 114 -25.05 -18.37 17.72
C GLY A 114 -23.86 -17.86 16.92
N ARG A 115 -23.44 -16.62 17.16
CA ARG A 115 -22.17 -16.09 16.68
C ARG A 115 -21.16 -17.10 17.20
N ARG A 116 -20.61 -17.95 16.33
CA ARG A 116 -19.52 -18.85 16.71
C ARG A 116 -18.52 -17.95 17.43
N LYS A 117 -18.38 -18.13 18.75
CA LYS A 117 -17.39 -17.38 19.52
C LYS A 117 -16.09 -17.60 18.77
N TYR A 118 -15.50 -16.53 18.26
CA TYR A 118 -14.22 -16.63 17.60
C TYR A 118 -13.26 -17.26 18.61
N GLN A 119 -12.87 -18.51 18.35
CA GLN A 119 -12.01 -19.29 19.22
C GLN A 119 -10.70 -19.54 18.48
N PHE A 120 -9.63 -19.09 19.10
CA PHE A 120 -8.28 -19.26 18.60
C PHE A 120 -7.67 -20.51 19.25
N THR A 121 -7.95 -21.67 18.68
CA THR A 121 -7.55 -22.96 19.27
C THR A 121 -6.14 -23.37 18.83
N GLU A 122 -5.53 -24.33 19.53
CA GLU A 122 -4.22 -24.88 19.13
C GLU A 122 -4.23 -25.48 17.72
N ALA A 123 -5.35 -26.08 17.29
CA ALA A 123 -5.52 -26.55 15.92
C ALA A 123 -5.45 -25.42 14.90
N LYS A 124 -6.00 -24.24 15.24
CA LYS A 124 -5.95 -23.04 14.40
C LYS A 124 -4.54 -22.45 14.35
N VAL A 125 -3.83 -22.44 15.48
CA VAL A 125 -2.40 -22.07 15.53
C VAL A 125 -1.58 -22.96 14.59
N ARG A 126 -1.72 -24.29 14.70
CA ARG A 126 -1.02 -25.23 13.82
C ARG A 126 -1.35 -25.02 12.35
N LYS A 127 -2.62 -24.75 12.03
CA LYS A 127 -3.05 -24.41 10.68
C LYS A 127 -2.35 -23.16 10.16
N TYR A 128 -2.31 -22.09 10.94
CA TYR A 128 -1.66 -20.83 10.54
C TYR A 128 -0.15 -20.99 10.33
N LEU A 129 0.50 -21.78 11.18
CA LEU A 129 1.91 -22.14 10.99
C LEU A 129 2.13 -22.93 9.69
N ALA A 130 1.26 -23.92 9.40
CA ALA A 130 1.32 -24.69 8.16
C ALA A 130 1.08 -23.84 6.90
N GLU A 131 0.29 -22.76 7.02
CA GLU A 131 0.08 -21.77 5.94
C GLU A 131 1.29 -20.82 5.75
N GLY A 132 2.27 -20.85 6.65
CA GLY A 132 3.43 -19.97 6.66
C GLY A 132 3.12 -18.54 7.14
N ARG A 133 2.08 -18.35 7.96
CA ARG A 133 1.75 -17.02 8.48
C ARG A 133 2.83 -16.51 9.44
N GLY A 134 3.13 -15.22 9.36
CA GLY A 134 4.23 -14.57 10.06
C GLY A 134 5.59 -14.70 9.38
N THR A 135 5.66 -15.38 8.23
CA THR A 135 6.91 -15.61 7.50
C THR A 135 6.91 -14.87 6.17
N GLY A 136 8.11 -14.68 5.61
CA GLY A 136 8.35 -13.94 4.37
C GLY A 136 8.63 -12.45 4.59
N ASP A 137 8.84 -11.76 3.48
CA ASP A 137 9.17 -10.34 3.36
C ASP A 137 8.54 -9.79 2.08
N GLY A 138 8.31 -8.47 2.05
CA GLY A 138 7.75 -7.77 0.89
C GLY A 138 6.45 -8.41 0.40
N ALA A 139 6.44 -8.81 -0.88
CA ALA A 139 5.29 -9.43 -1.54
C ALA A 139 4.95 -10.82 -0.99
N ASN A 140 5.92 -11.52 -0.39
CA ASN A 140 5.78 -12.89 0.09
C ASN A 140 5.35 -12.96 1.56
N TYR A 141 5.36 -11.84 2.30
CA TYR A 141 4.96 -11.84 3.69
C TYR A 141 3.46 -12.14 3.86
N LYS A 142 3.16 -13.03 4.82
CA LYS A 142 1.79 -13.40 5.19
C LYS A 142 1.49 -12.92 6.62
N PRO A 143 0.55 -11.99 6.85
CA PRO A 143 0.23 -11.53 8.21
C PRO A 143 -0.36 -12.67 9.06
N TRP A 144 -0.13 -12.62 10.37
CA TRP A 144 -0.69 -13.62 11.29
C TRP A 144 -2.21 -13.57 11.31
N LEU A 145 -2.75 -12.36 11.39
CA LEU A 145 -4.18 -12.07 11.42
C LEU A 145 -4.58 -11.36 10.14
N THR A 146 -5.70 -11.79 9.57
CA THR A 146 -6.35 -11.13 8.44
C THR A 146 -7.71 -10.59 8.89
N VAL A 147 -8.30 -9.74 8.05
CA VAL A 147 -9.66 -9.21 8.26
C VAL A 147 -10.75 -10.29 8.36
N TYR A 148 -10.47 -11.51 7.88
CA TYR A 148 -11.41 -12.64 7.93
C TYR A 148 -11.31 -13.45 9.22
N ASP A 149 -10.21 -13.27 9.95
CA ASP A 149 -9.98 -14.04 11.15
C ASP A 149 -10.80 -13.45 12.29
N LEU A 150 -10.77 -12.14 12.51
CA LEU A 150 -11.40 -11.53 13.67
C LEU A 150 -12.83 -11.04 13.39
N PRO A 151 -13.78 -11.20 14.34
CA PRO A 151 -15.07 -10.53 14.24
C PRO A 151 -14.85 -9.02 14.32
N SER A 152 -15.34 -8.29 13.32
CA SER A 152 -15.17 -6.84 13.23
C SER A 152 -15.76 -6.14 14.46
N ARG A 153 -14.91 -5.57 15.32
CA ARG A 153 -15.34 -4.63 16.38
C ARG A 153 -15.40 -3.19 15.87
N GLY A 154 -14.85 -2.94 14.69
CA GLY A 154 -14.81 -1.67 13.97
C GLY A 154 -14.58 -1.90 12.48
N ARG A 155 -14.18 -0.86 11.74
CA ARG A 155 -13.88 -0.96 10.31
C ARG A 155 -12.49 -1.55 10.08
N SER A 156 -12.42 -2.59 9.25
CA SER A 156 -11.18 -3.20 8.76
C SER A 156 -10.93 -2.79 7.32
N HIS A 157 -9.67 -2.78 6.89
CA HIS A 157 -9.24 -2.36 5.55
C HIS A 157 -8.44 -3.46 4.86
N ARG A 158 -8.66 -3.59 3.55
CA ARG A 158 -7.81 -4.35 2.63
C ARG A 158 -7.28 -3.37 1.60
N ILE A 159 -5.97 -3.18 1.59
CA ILE A 159 -5.33 -2.11 0.83
C ILE A 159 -4.12 -2.67 0.11
N TYR A 160 -4.02 -2.46 -1.21
CA TYR A 160 -2.86 -2.90 -1.99
C TYR A 160 -1.66 -2.02 -1.68
N GLY A 161 -0.55 -2.61 -1.22
CA GLY A 161 0.69 -1.91 -0.93
C GLY A 161 1.54 -1.73 -2.17
N ILE A 162 1.81 -0.48 -2.54
CA ILE A 162 2.63 -0.13 -3.69
C ILE A 162 4.08 -0.59 -3.50
N LYS A 163 4.64 -0.36 -2.30
CA LYS A 163 6.02 -0.75 -1.95
C LYS A 163 6.20 -2.27 -1.85
N THR A 164 5.20 -2.96 -1.33
CA THR A 164 5.28 -4.39 -1.01
C THR A 164 4.72 -5.29 -2.10
N GLY A 165 3.93 -4.76 -3.04
CA GLY A 165 3.33 -5.55 -4.12
C GLY A 165 2.24 -6.53 -3.66
N ARG A 166 1.65 -6.34 -2.46
CA ARG A 166 0.63 -7.24 -1.90
C ARG A 166 -0.51 -6.51 -1.22
N VAL A 167 -1.61 -7.20 -0.95
CA VAL A 167 -2.73 -6.65 -0.16
C VAL A 167 -2.41 -6.78 1.34
N HIS A 168 -2.42 -5.65 2.03
CA HIS A 168 -2.31 -5.56 3.49
C HIS A 168 -3.67 -5.74 4.16
N HIS A 169 -3.65 -6.32 5.37
CA HIS A 169 -4.84 -6.55 6.17
C HIS A 169 -4.78 -5.74 7.48
N LEU A 170 -5.56 -4.66 7.53
CA LEU A 170 -5.55 -3.72 8.65
C LEU A 170 -6.87 -3.83 9.41
N LEU A 171 -6.79 -3.96 10.73
CA LEU A 171 -7.91 -4.35 11.59
C LEU A 171 -8.60 -3.15 12.23
N SER A 172 -8.11 -1.94 11.99
CA SER A 172 -8.68 -0.70 12.49
C SER A 172 -8.40 0.49 11.54
N ASP A 173 -9.16 1.58 11.73
CA ASP A 173 -8.89 2.85 11.04
C ASP A 173 -7.53 3.44 11.43
N GLY A 174 -7.10 3.24 12.69
CA GLY A 174 -5.79 3.68 13.15
C GLY A 174 -4.66 2.98 12.41
N GLU A 175 -4.74 1.65 12.27
CA GLU A 175 -3.79 0.89 11.47
C GLU A 175 -3.77 1.31 9.99
N TRP A 176 -4.94 1.60 9.41
CA TRP A 176 -5.01 2.15 8.05
C TRP A 176 -4.28 3.48 7.91
N LYS A 177 -4.47 4.41 8.85
CA LYS A 177 -3.74 5.69 8.85
C LYS A 177 -2.23 5.49 9.01
N SER A 178 -1.81 4.61 9.92
CA SER A 178 -0.39 4.25 10.10
C SER A 178 0.21 3.70 8.81
N PHE A 179 -0.49 2.78 8.16
CA PHE A 179 -0.06 2.20 6.88
C PHE A 179 0.15 3.27 5.82
N LEU A 180 -0.79 4.20 5.64
CA LEU A 180 -0.65 5.29 4.67
C LEU A 180 0.61 6.13 4.92
N ARG A 181 0.91 6.43 6.19
CA ARG A 181 2.12 7.18 6.55
C ARG A 181 3.41 6.42 6.23
N PHE A 182 3.44 5.11 6.50
CA PHE A 182 4.60 4.26 6.21
C PHE A 182 4.78 4.00 4.72
N GLU A 183 3.68 3.87 3.97
CA GLU A 183 3.73 3.67 2.53
C GLU A 183 4.20 4.92 1.78
N PHE A 184 3.98 6.12 2.31
CA PHE A 184 4.53 7.35 1.73
C PHE A 184 6.02 7.55 2.04
N ASP A 185 6.51 7.01 3.15
CA ASP A 185 7.87 7.26 3.64
C ASP A 185 8.91 6.52 2.79
N ASP A 186 9.77 7.26 2.08
CA ASP A 186 10.82 6.71 1.21
C ASP A 186 11.86 5.87 1.97
N SER A 187 12.04 6.10 3.28
CA SER A 187 12.93 5.29 4.11
C SER A 187 12.36 3.90 4.38
N VAL A 188 11.05 3.71 4.30
CA VAL A 188 10.39 2.41 4.53
C VAL A 188 10.48 1.56 3.26
N LEU A 189 11.06 0.37 3.41
CA LEU A 189 11.26 -0.60 2.32
C LEU A 189 10.25 -1.75 2.39
N ASP A 190 9.90 -2.20 3.59
CA ASP A 190 8.93 -3.27 3.82
C ASP A 190 8.04 -2.96 5.01
N ILE A 191 6.80 -3.43 4.94
CA ILE A 191 5.76 -3.24 5.95
C ILE A 191 5.17 -4.61 6.23
N ARG A 192 5.37 -5.13 7.44
CA ARG A 192 4.82 -6.42 7.88
C ARG A 192 3.79 -6.20 8.97
N GLU A 193 2.52 -6.15 8.60
CA GLU A 193 1.42 -5.98 9.54
C GLU A 193 1.10 -7.27 10.30
N GLN A 194 0.53 -7.13 11.49
CA GLN A 194 0.06 -8.25 12.32
C GLN A 194 1.17 -9.30 12.52
N PHE A 195 2.37 -8.83 12.86
CA PHE A 195 3.57 -9.65 12.95
C PHE A 195 3.53 -10.49 14.24
N PRO A 196 3.57 -11.83 14.14
CA PRO A 196 3.45 -12.68 15.31
C PRO A 196 4.76 -12.71 16.10
N LEU A 197 4.62 -12.67 17.43
CA LEU A 197 5.72 -12.91 18.35
C LEU A 197 5.82 -14.41 18.66
N ASP A 198 7.04 -14.90 18.88
CA ASP A 198 7.24 -16.30 19.28
C ASP A 198 6.53 -16.58 20.60
N ARG A 199 5.59 -17.52 20.56
CA ARG A 199 4.71 -17.81 21.69
C ARG A 199 5.49 -18.33 22.91
N ARG A 200 6.58 -19.07 22.71
CA ARG A 200 7.41 -19.56 23.83
C ARG A 200 8.14 -18.41 24.49
N GLN A 201 8.65 -17.46 23.69
CA GLN A 201 9.29 -16.24 24.16
C GLN A 201 8.31 -15.36 24.93
N THR A 202 7.11 -15.10 24.41
CA THR A 202 6.10 -14.28 25.10
C THR A 202 5.67 -14.90 26.42
N MET A 203 5.50 -16.23 26.50
CA MET A 203 5.18 -16.92 27.76
C MET A 203 6.31 -16.80 28.79
N ARG A 204 7.58 -16.95 28.37
CA ARG A 204 8.74 -16.77 29.25
C ARG A 204 8.82 -15.34 29.76
N VAL A 205 8.71 -14.36 28.85
CA VAL A 205 8.70 -12.93 29.19
C VAL A 205 7.57 -12.59 30.16
N ALA A 206 6.35 -13.08 29.91
CA ALA A 206 5.21 -12.85 30.80
C ALA A 206 5.50 -13.35 32.23
N ARG A 207 6.04 -14.56 32.35
CA ARG A 207 6.47 -15.11 33.65
C ARG A 207 7.57 -14.27 34.30
N ASP A 208 8.60 -13.89 33.55
CA ASP A 208 9.73 -13.11 34.06
C ASP A 208 9.27 -11.72 34.57
N LEU A 209 8.26 -11.12 33.94
CA LEU A 209 7.65 -9.84 34.34
C LEU A 209 6.56 -9.98 35.42
N GLY A 210 6.17 -11.20 35.79
CA GLY A 210 5.07 -11.44 36.74
C GLY A 210 3.67 -11.17 36.19
N TYR A 211 3.49 -11.14 34.86
CA TYR A 211 2.22 -10.91 34.19
C TYR A 211 1.59 -12.20 33.67
N ALA A 212 0.26 -12.27 33.69
CA ALA A 212 -0.46 -13.40 33.09
C ALA A 212 -0.36 -13.34 31.56
N HIS A 213 0.11 -14.42 30.93
CA HIS A 213 0.09 -14.52 29.46
C HIS A 213 -1.35 -14.59 28.94
N PRO A 214 -1.68 -13.95 27.79
CA PRO A 214 -3.01 -14.06 27.21
C PRO A 214 -3.33 -15.51 26.85
N ILE A 215 -4.49 -15.98 27.31
CA ILE A 215 -5.04 -17.30 27.02
C ILE A 215 -6.42 -17.14 26.39
N THR A 216 -6.76 -18.07 25.52
CA THR A 216 -8.08 -18.14 24.87
C THR A 216 -9.07 -18.84 25.78
N THR A 217 -10.36 -18.81 25.42
CA THR A 217 -11.41 -19.43 26.23
C THR A 217 -11.25 -20.94 26.39
N ASP A 218 -10.58 -21.62 25.46
CA ASP A 218 -10.22 -23.04 25.51
C ASP A 218 -8.88 -23.31 26.22
N GLY A 219 -8.25 -22.29 26.81
CA GLY A 219 -6.98 -22.41 27.53
C GLY A 219 -5.73 -22.42 26.64
N THR A 220 -5.89 -22.30 25.33
CA THR A 220 -4.74 -22.19 24.40
C THR A 220 -3.99 -20.86 24.64
N PRO A 221 -2.66 -20.87 24.83
CA PRO A 221 -1.90 -19.62 24.90
C PRO A 221 -1.97 -18.87 23.56
N TYR A 222 -2.37 -17.60 23.62
CA TYR A 222 -2.62 -16.77 22.44
C TYR A 222 -1.30 -16.40 21.75
N VAL A 223 -1.28 -16.38 20.41
CA VAL A 223 -0.12 -15.84 19.68
C VAL A 223 -0.26 -14.33 19.62
N MET A 224 0.55 -13.63 20.41
CA MET A 224 0.58 -12.16 20.43
C MET A 224 1.14 -11.63 19.11
N THR A 225 0.63 -10.49 18.68
CA THR A 225 1.08 -9.78 17.48
C THR A 225 1.46 -8.35 17.83
N ILE A 226 2.41 -7.79 17.09
CA ILE A 226 2.60 -6.34 16.97
C ILE A 226 1.92 -5.87 15.68
N ASP A 227 1.44 -4.62 15.66
CA ASP A 227 0.62 -4.16 14.55
C ASP A 227 1.45 -3.97 13.27
N PHE A 228 2.68 -3.47 13.41
CA PHE A 228 3.61 -3.29 12.29
C PHE A 228 5.06 -3.63 12.68
N LEU A 229 5.74 -4.38 11.82
CA LEU A 229 7.19 -4.50 11.78
C LEU A 229 7.68 -3.90 10.47
N LEU A 230 8.32 -2.75 10.54
CA LEU A 230 8.88 -2.04 9.39
C LEU A 230 10.33 -2.43 9.17
N THR A 231 10.73 -2.50 7.91
CA THR A 231 12.13 -2.48 7.51
C THR A 231 12.42 -1.12 6.92
N ARG A 232 13.28 -0.34 7.59
CA ARG A 232 13.67 1.01 7.17
C ARG A 232 15.12 1.05 6.72
N ARG A 233 15.44 2.00 5.85
CA ARG A 233 16.80 2.40 5.53
C ARG A 233 17.14 3.71 6.24
N VAL A 234 18.11 3.66 7.14
CA VAL A 234 18.64 4.80 7.90
C VAL A 234 20.15 4.80 7.71
N ASP A 235 20.74 5.90 7.22
CA ASP A 235 22.19 6.02 6.98
C ASP A 235 22.79 4.84 6.20
N HIS A 236 22.10 4.42 5.13
CA HIS A 236 22.44 3.25 4.30
C HIS A 236 22.38 1.88 5.00
N GLN A 237 21.95 1.82 6.26
CA GLN A 237 21.74 0.59 7.01
C GLN A 237 20.27 0.20 7.08
N LEU A 238 20.00 -1.10 7.13
CA LEU A 238 18.66 -1.61 7.33
C LEU A 238 18.37 -1.75 8.83
N VAL A 239 17.31 -1.09 9.27
CA VAL A 239 16.87 -1.08 10.68
C VAL A 239 15.44 -1.60 10.75
N LEU A 240 15.18 -2.44 11.76
CA LEU A 240 13.84 -2.89 12.08
C LEU A 240 13.18 -1.96 13.09
N GLU A 241 11.93 -1.62 12.84
CA GLU A 241 11.11 -0.82 13.75
C GLU A 241 9.79 -1.54 14.03
N ALA A 242 9.48 -1.78 15.31
CA ALA A 242 8.23 -2.37 15.73
C ALA A 242 7.28 -1.28 16.22
N LEU A 243 6.05 -1.25 15.73
CA LEU A 243 5.04 -0.27 16.13
C LEU A 243 3.71 -0.94 16.48
N SER A 244 3.01 -0.35 17.46
CA SER A 244 1.64 -0.69 17.79
C SER A 244 0.77 0.55 17.92
N PHE A 245 -0.41 0.52 17.30
CA PHE A 245 -1.37 1.62 17.34
C PHE A 245 -2.34 1.49 18.51
N LYS A 246 -2.57 2.59 19.23
CA LYS A 246 -3.61 2.72 20.27
C LYS A 246 -4.26 4.09 20.17
N TYR A 247 -5.59 4.15 20.18
CA TYR A 247 -6.33 5.43 20.14
C TYR A 247 -5.98 6.34 21.33
N ASN A 248 -5.94 5.79 22.54
CA ASN A 248 -5.55 6.54 23.73
C ASN A 248 -4.50 5.74 24.53
N PRO A 249 -3.20 5.92 24.22
CA PRO A 249 -2.13 5.20 24.90
C PRO A 249 -2.02 5.60 26.39
N VAL A 250 -2.42 6.82 26.75
CA VAL A 250 -2.37 7.32 28.14
C VAL A 250 -3.45 6.68 29.01
N ALA A 251 -4.59 6.30 28.43
CA ALA A 251 -5.72 5.68 29.12
C ALA A 251 -5.79 4.16 28.96
N LEU A 252 -4.66 3.49 28.67
CA LEU A 252 -4.62 2.03 28.61
C LEU A 252 -4.99 1.43 29.96
N LYS A 253 -5.85 0.41 29.94
CA LYS A 253 -6.20 -0.35 31.14
C LYS A 253 -4.97 -1.13 31.60
N ALA A 254 -4.91 -1.45 32.90
CA ALA A 254 -3.82 -2.25 33.48
C ALA A 254 -3.50 -3.50 32.64
N ARG A 255 -4.53 -4.23 32.21
CA ARG A 255 -4.35 -5.42 31.37
C ARG A 255 -3.72 -5.12 30.01
N ASP A 256 -4.08 -4.02 29.37
CA ASP A 256 -3.51 -3.64 28.07
C ASP A 256 -2.04 -3.20 28.22
N LEU A 257 -1.70 -2.55 29.35
CA LEU A 257 -0.32 -2.20 29.71
C LEU A 257 0.53 -3.45 29.94
N GLU A 258 0.03 -4.45 30.66
CA GLU A 258 0.73 -5.73 30.86
C GLU A 258 1.01 -6.43 29.52
N LEU A 259 0.01 -6.50 28.64
CA LEU A 259 0.15 -7.11 27.32
C LEU A 259 1.15 -6.33 26.45
N HIS A 260 1.12 -5.01 26.51
CA HIS A 260 2.10 -4.17 25.84
C HIS A 260 3.51 -4.40 26.37
N ALA A 261 3.69 -4.47 27.70
CA ALA A 261 4.99 -4.72 28.32
C ALA A 261 5.58 -6.08 27.91
N ILE A 262 4.75 -7.13 27.84
CA ILE A 262 5.19 -8.44 27.32
C ILE A 262 5.68 -8.32 25.88
N ALA A 263 4.91 -7.67 25.00
CA ALA A 263 5.29 -7.49 23.61
C ALA A 263 6.57 -6.66 23.45
N ALA A 264 6.67 -5.55 24.19
CA ALA A 264 7.82 -4.66 24.19
C ALA A 264 9.11 -5.37 24.64
N GLU A 265 9.06 -6.10 25.75
CA GLU A 265 10.19 -6.88 26.24
C GLU A 265 10.58 -8.01 25.28
N CYS A 266 9.60 -8.65 24.63
CA CYS A 266 9.84 -9.68 23.63
C CYS A 266 10.64 -9.14 22.43
N VAL A 267 10.25 -7.99 21.87
CA VAL A 267 10.99 -7.41 20.74
C VAL A 267 12.32 -6.79 21.19
N ARG A 268 12.39 -6.25 22.41
CA ARG A 268 13.63 -5.69 22.97
C ARG A 268 14.72 -6.75 23.10
N ARG A 269 14.35 -7.97 23.51
CA ARG A 269 15.29 -9.12 23.52
C ARG A 269 15.84 -9.49 22.14
N ASN A 270 15.16 -9.08 21.06
CA ASN A 270 15.60 -9.23 19.67
C ASN A 270 16.27 -7.94 19.13
N GLY A 271 16.61 -6.97 19.99
CA GLY A 271 17.30 -5.74 19.60
C GLY A 271 16.41 -4.67 18.96
N VAL A 272 15.08 -4.81 19.05
CA VAL A 272 14.12 -3.85 18.47
C VAL A 272 13.28 -3.20 19.56
N THR A 273 13.04 -1.90 19.46
CA THR A 273 12.16 -1.17 20.40
C THR A 273 10.74 -1.14 19.86
N LEU A 274 9.76 -1.52 20.69
CA LEU A 274 8.33 -1.34 20.38
C LEU A 274 7.90 0.10 20.65
N LYS A 275 7.47 0.82 19.62
CA LYS A 275 6.92 2.17 19.74
C LYS A 275 5.39 2.12 19.76
N LEU A 276 4.78 2.90 20.63
CA LEU A 276 3.34 3.17 20.58
C LEU A 276 3.09 4.41 19.72
N ILE A 277 2.10 4.30 18.84
CA ILE A 277 1.60 5.40 18.00
C ILE A 277 0.11 5.54 18.22
N ASP A 278 -0.41 6.74 17.98
CA ASP A 278 -1.81 7.08 18.20
C ASP A 278 -2.34 8.00 17.08
N GLU A 279 -3.58 8.46 17.23
CA GLU A 279 -4.22 9.35 16.24
C GLU A 279 -3.55 10.70 16.08
N THR A 280 -2.80 11.18 17.08
CA THR A 280 -2.09 12.47 17.02
C THR A 280 -0.81 12.38 16.20
N SER A 281 -0.38 11.16 15.88
CA SER A 281 0.80 10.89 15.07
C SER A 281 0.61 11.17 13.57
N PHE A 282 -0.60 11.57 13.14
CA PHE A 282 -0.94 11.73 11.73
C PHE A 282 -1.73 13.00 11.45
N GLU A 283 -1.38 13.67 10.35
CA GLU A 283 -2.06 14.87 9.92
C GLU A 283 -3.25 14.53 8.98
N PRO A 284 -4.47 15.01 9.26
CA PRO A 284 -5.66 14.63 8.49
C PRO A 284 -5.61 15.01 7.01
N ASN A 285 -5.03 16.16 6.67
CA ASN A 285 -4.91 16.61 5.29
C ASN A 285 -3.96 15.71 4.51
N PHE A 286 -2.80 15.41 5.10
CA PHE A 286 -1.83 14.46 4.53
C PHE A 286 -2.50 13.12 4.20
N LEU A 287 -3.21 12.53 5.17
CA LEU A 287 -3.84 11.21 5.00
C LEU A 287 -4.84 11.20 3.83
N ARG A 288 -5.72 12.22 3.77
CA ARG A 288 -6.71 12.35 2.70
C ARG A 288 -6.04 12.53 1.33
N ASN A 289 -5.05 13.41 1.26
CA ASN A 289 -4.37 13.74 0.01
C ASN A 289 -3.53 12.57 -0.49
N TYR A 290 -2.81 11.88 0.39
CA TYR A 290 -2.03 10.69 0.03
C TYR A 290 -2.93 9.54 -0.41
N ASP A 291 -4.03 9.27 0.29
CA ASP A 291 -5.00 8.24 -0.11
C ASP A 291 -5.64 8.55 -1.49
N SER A 292 -5.85 9.84 -1.79
CA SER A 292 -6.35 10.30 -3.08
C SER A 292 -5.36 10.07 -4.23
N ILE A 293 -4.05 10.27 -4.02
CA ILE A 293 -3.05 10.11 -5.09
C ILE A 293 -2.58 8.67 -5.27
N ARG A 294 -2.43 7.89 -4.19
CA ARG A 294 -1.88 6.52 -4.26
C ARG A 294 -2.67 5.60 -5.18
N GLY A 295 -3.98 5.82 -5.30
CA GLY A 295 -4.85 5.08 -6.22
C GLY A 295 -4.51 5.27 -7.70
N TYR A 296 -3.72 6.29 -8.03
CA TYR A 296 -3.28 6.61 -9.39
C TYR A 296 -1.79 6.28 -9.61
N PHE A 297 -1.19 5.47 -8.74
CA PHE A 297 0.20 5.03 -8.93
C PHE A 297 0.40 4.30 -10.27
N ASP A 298 -0.56 3.47 -10.66
CA ASP A 298 -0.64 2.85 -11.98
C ASP A 298 -1.93 3.29 -12.68
N ILE A 299 -1.78 4.06 -13.76
CA ILE A 299 -2.88 4.54 -14.59
C ILE A 299 -3.13 3.68 -15.83
N SER A 300 -2.28 2.67 -16.10
CA SER A 300 -2.36 1.86 -17.31
C SER A 300 -3.62 0.99 -17.37
N ALA A 301 -4.17 0.65 -16.20
CA ALA A 301 -5.41 -0.11 -16.06
C ALA A 301 -6.68 0.77 -16.10
N LEU A 302 -6.54 2.10 -16.18
CA LEU A 302 -7.69 2.99 -16.24
C LEU A 302 -8.38 2.91 -17.60
N HIS A 303 -9.71 2.97 -17.57
CA HIS A 303 -10.50 3.02 -18.79
C HIS A 303 -10.20 4.32 -19.56
N GLY A 304 -9.94 4.20 -20.86
CA GLY A 304 -9.56 5.35 -21.69
C GLY A 304 -8.10 5.77 -21.57
N TYR A 305 -7.25 4.98 -20.91
CA TYR A 305 -5.82 5.24 -20.86
C TYR A 305 -5.20 5.26 -22.27
N ASP A 306 -4.66 6.41 -22.65
CA ASP A 306 -3.80 6.59 -23.82
C ASP A 306 -2.41 7.00 -23.35
N HIS A 307 -1.42 6.16 -23.61
CA HIS A 307 -0.03 6.39 -23.24
C HIS A 307 0.58 7.64 -23.90
N ILE A 308 0.19 7.96 -25.15
CA ILE A 308 0.74 9.11 -25.88
C ILE A 308 0.16 10.39 -25.29
N ALA A 309 -1.16 10.47 -25.15
CA ALA A 309 -1.82 11.63 -24.54
C ALA A 309 -1.33 11.84 -23.11
N SER A 310 -1.27 10.78 -22.29
CA SER A 310 -0.79 10.84 -20.90
C SER A 310 0.63 11.40 -20.82
N ARG A 311 1.52 10.98 -21.72
CA ARG A 311 2.89 11.50 -21.78
C ARG A 311 2.94 12.99 -22.12
N ARG A 312 2.18 13.42 -23.15
CA ARG A 312 2.13 14.84 -23.55
C ARG A 312 1.59 15.72 -22.44
N ILE A 313 0.56 15.27 -21.72
CA ILE A 313 0.00 15.98 -20.57
C ILE A 313 1.00 16.04 -19.41
N ALA A 314 1.71 14.94 -19.13
CA ALA A 314 2.73 14.92 -18.09
C ALA A 314 3.87 15.90 -18.38
N GLU A 315 4.37 15.94 -19.62
CA GLU A 315 5.39 16.90 -20.06
C GLU A 315 4.90 18.36 -19.93
N ALA A 316 3.64 18.63 -20.26
CA ALA A 316 3.02 19.94 -20.09
C ALA A 316 2.93 20.33 -18.62
N LEU A 317 2.43 19.46 -17.73
CA LEU A 317 2.36 19.71 -16.29
C LEU A 317 3.73 20.00 -15.68
N VAL A 318 4.75 19.23 -16.04
CA VAL A 318 6.14 19.48 -15.61
C VAL A 318 6.63 20.85 -16.09
N THR A 319 6.28 21.25 -17.30
CA THR A 319 6.63 22.58 -17.84
C THR A 319 5.95 23.70 -17.06
N GLU A 320 4.67 23.53 -16.70
CA GLU A 320 3.92 24.49 -15.89
C GLU A 320 4.50 24.64 -14.47
N VAL A 321 4.93 23.53 -13.84
CA VAL A 321 5.65 23.57 -12.55
C VAL A 321 6.99 24.30 -12.69
N LYS A 322 7.78 24.02 -13.74
CA LYS A 322 9.06 24.73 -13.99
C LYS A 322 8.88 26.21 -14.20
N ALA A 323 7.80 26.62 -14.87
CA ALA A 323 7.47 28.01 -15.09
C ALA A 323 7.01 28.72 -13.80
N ALA A 324 6.74 27.97 -12.72
CA ALA A 324 6.28 28.47 -11.42
C ALA A 324 5.09 29.44 -11.55
N LYS A 325 4.14 29.11 -12.44
CA LYS A 325 2.97 29.97 -12.65
C LYS A 325 2.17 30.10 -11.34
N PRO A 326 1.56 31.27 -11.08
CA PRO A 326 0.79 31.51 -9.85
C PRO A 326 -0.58 30.79 -9.85
N LEU A 327 -0.89 29.99 -10.87
CA LEU A 327 -2.13 29.25 -10.97
C LEU A 327 -2.16 28.09 -9.98
N SER A 328 -3.36 27.77 -9.49
CA SER A 328 -3.63 26.53 -8.77
C SER A 328 -3.54 25.30 -9.70
N LEU A 329 -3.46 24.11 -9.12
CA LEU A 329 -3.50 22.86 -9.86
C LEU A 329 -4.80 22.73 -10.64
N ALA A 330 -5.95 23.12 -10.05
CA ALA A 330 -7.23 23.11 -10.76
C ALA A 330 -7.23 24.04 -11.98
N GLU A 331 -6.84 25.30 -11.81
CA GLU A 331 -6.79 26.27 -12.92
C GLU A 331 -5.84 25.78 -14.03
N THR A 332 -4.70 25.20 -13.66
CA THR A 332 -3.76 24.62 -14.61
C THR A 332 -4.37 23.43 -15.36
N CYS A 333 -5.13 22.57 -14.68
CA CYS A 333 -5.85 21.47 -15.33
C CYS A 333 -6.88 21.98 -16.34
N TYR A 334 -7.60 23.06 -16.02
CA TYR A 334 -8.55 23.70 -16.95
C TYR A 334 -7.87 24.38 -18.13
N ASP A 335 -6.70 24.99 -17.93
CA ASP A 335 -5.91 25.64 -18.98
C ASP A 335 -5.29 24.63 -19.96
N LEU A 336 -4.81 23.48 -19.46
CA LEU A 336 -4.20 22.44 -20.29
C LEU A 336 -5.23 21.57 -21.02
N ALA A 337 -6.40 21.33 -20.44
CA ALA A 337 -7.41 20.42 -20.99
C ALA A 337 -7.76 20.69 -22.47
N PRO A 338 -8.12 21.93 -22.88
CA PRO A 338 -8.40 22.24 -24.28
C PRO A 338 -7.20 22.05 -25.22
N ARG A 339 -5.97 22.31 -24.74
CA ARG A 339 -4.73 22.18 -25.54
C ARG A 339 -4.39 20.73 -25.90
N HIS A 340 -4.88 19.79 -25.09
CA HIS A 340 -4.65 18.36 -25.25
C HIS A 340 -5.92 17.61 -25.72
N CYS A 341 -7.02 18.32 -25.99
CA CYS A 341 -8.31 17.73 -26.38
C CYS A 341 -8.84 16.69 -25.37
N VAL A 342 -8.65 16.96 -24.07
CA VAL A 342 -9.09 16.10 -22.96
C VAL A 342 -9.88 16.89 -21.94
N SER A 343 -10.49 16.21 -20.97
CA SER A 343 -11.14 16.84 -19.82
C SER A 343 -10.13 17.28 -18.75
N ALA A 344 -10.48 18.30 -17.95
CA ALA A 344 -9.66 18.72 -16.80
C ALA A 344 -9.45 17.58 -15.79
N ASN A 345 -10.41 16.66 -15.67
CA ASN A 345 -10.30 15.49 -14.81
C ASN A 345 -9.22 14.50 -15.29
N GLU A 346 -9.04 14.34 -16.60
CA GLU A 346 -7.95 13.53 -17.15
C GLU A 346 -6.59 14.18 -16.86
N VAL A 347 -6.46 15.50 -17.03
CA VAL A 347 -5.24 16.22 -16.66
C VAL A 347 -4.95 16.08 -15.17
N PHE A 348 -5.95 16.22 -14.32
CA PHE A 348 -5.82 16.05 -12.88
C PHE A 348 -5.47 14.60 -12.48
N THR A 349 -6.00 13.62 -13.21
CA THR A 349 -5.63 12.20 -13.04
C THR A 349 -4.13 11.99 -13.33
N ILE A 350 -3.61 12.60 -14.40
CA ILE A 350 -2.18 12.57 -14.70
C ILE A 350 -1.37 13.32 -13.64
N ALA A 351 -1.85 14.45 -13.13
CA ALA A 351 -1.18 15.16 -12.03
C ALA A 351 -1.08 14.30 -10.76
N LYS A 352 -2.16 13.61 -10.38
CA LYS A 352 -2.16 12.64 -9.26
C LYS A 352 -1.18 11.50 -9.51
N HIS A 353 -1.13 10.98 -10.73
CA HIS A 353 -0.16 9.94 -11.11
C HIS A 353 1.28 10.43 -10.93
N LEU A 354 1.60 11.66 -11.37
CA LEU A 354 2.93 12.23 -11.20
C LEU A 354 3.30 12.45 -9.73
N LEU A 355 2.34 12.88 -8.90
CA LEU A 355 2.53 12.99 -7.44
C LEU A 355 2.74 11.61 -6.81
N ALA A 356 1.93 10.62 -7.17
CA ALA A 356 2.02 9.25 -6.65
C ALA A 356 3.35 8.56 -7.03
N ARG A 357 3.87 8.84 -8.23
CA ARG A 357 5.18 8.36 -8.69
C ARG A 357 6.35 9.17 -8.15
N GLY A 358 6.08 10.22 -7.37
CA GLY A 358 7.10 11.12 -6.82
C GLY A 358 7.83 11.95 -7.87
N VAL A 359 7.29 12.08 -9.10
CA VAL A 359 7.86 12.94 -10.15
C VAL A 359 7.58 14.41 -9.79
N LEU A 360 6.35 14.68 -9.37
CA LEU A 360 5.99 15.94 -8.72
C LEU A 360 5.98 15.71 -7.21
N ALA A 361 6.36 16.73 -6.45
CA ALA A 361 6.33 16.74 -5.00
C ALA A 361 5.77 18.06 -4.49
N CYS A 362 4.99 17.98 -3.41
CA CYS A 362 4.46 19.13 -2.69
C CYS A 362 4.25 18.72 -1.22
N ASP A 363 3.99 19.69 -0.35
CA ASP A 363 3.51 19.40 0.99
C ASP A 363 2.03 18.95 0.92
N LEU A 364 1.80 17.65 1.11
CA LEU A 364 0.46 17.05 1.10
C LEU A 364 -0.36 17.43 2.35
N ASN A 365 0.24 18.03 3.38
CA ASN A 365 -0.47 18.47 4.57
C ASN A 365 -0.92 19.94 4.50
N ALA A 366 -0.20 20.76 3.73
CA ALA A 366 -0.42 22.21 3.67
C ALA A 366 -1.83 22.61 3.17
N TYR A 367 -2.48 21.76 2.39
CA TYR A 367 -3.75 22.09 1.73
C TYR A 367 -4.87 21.10 2.04
N SER A 368 -6.09 21.62 2.11
CA SER A 368 -7.28 20.80 2.32
C SER A 368 -7.62 19.98 1.07
N ASP A 369 -7.40 20.53 -0.11
CA ASP A 369 -7.61 19.85 -1.38
C ASP A 369 -6.37 20.02 -2.27
N LEU A 370 -6.01 18.95 -2.98
CA LEU A 370 -4.92 18.97 -3.96
C LEU A 370 -5.16 20.01 -5.07
N THR A 371 -6.41 20.30 -5.38
CA THR A 371 -6.81 21.27 -6.41
C THR A 371 -6.39 22.70 -6.08
N GLU A 372 -6.25 23.04 -4.78
CA GLU A 372 -5.91 24.38 -4.29
C GLU A 372 -4.40 24.66 -4.35
N ILE A 373 -3.57 23.64 -4.59
CA ILE A 373 -2.12 23.76 -4.54
C ILE A 373 -1.63 24.66 -5.68
N PRO A 374 -0.94 25.78 -5.39
CA PRO A 374 -0.31 26.59 -6.42
C PRO A 374 0.79 25.81 -7.13
N MET A 375 0.91 25.95 -8.45
CA MET A 375 1.98 25.29 -9.22
C MET A 375 3.38 25.74 -8.75
N SER A 376 3.50 26.96 -8.23
CA SER A 376 4.73 27.48 -7.60
C SER A 376 5.15 26.74 -6.33
N ASN A 377 4.23 26.05 -5.65
CA ASN A 377 4.49 25.27 -4.44
C ASN A 377 4.74 23.78 -4.75
N MET A 378 4.78 23.41 -6.04
CA MET A 378 5.19 22.09 -6.49
C MET A 378 6.66 22.09 -6.91
N GLN A 379 7.31 20.95 -6.71
CA GLN A 379 8.69 20.72 -7.08
C GLN A 379 8.77 19.48 -7.97
N ILE A 380 9.78 19.43 -8.83
CA ILE A 380 10.08 18.25 -9.63
C ILE A 380 11.20 17.51 -8.94
N ARG A 381 10.96 16.27 -8.52
CA ARG A 381 12.04 15.41 -8.01
C ARG A 381 12.69 14.68 -9.19
N PRO A 382 14.02 14.73 -9.33
CA PRO A 382 14.70 13.94 -10.34
C PRO A 382 14.50 12.45 -10.05
N ARG A 383 14.20 11.65 -11.10
CA ARG A 383 14.12 10.19 -10.97
C ARG A 383 15.44 9.66 -10.41
N GLY A 384 15.39 8.95 -9.29
CA GLY A 384 16.56 8.41 -8.59
C GLY A 384 16.95 9.15 -7.32
N ALA A 385 16.38 10.34 -7.06
CA ALA A 385 16.43 10.95 -5.74
C ALA A 385 15.44 10.20 -4.84
N VAL A 386 15.87 9.07 -4.29
CA VAL A 386 15.41 8.73 -2.95
C VAL A 386 15.75 9.95 -2.11
N ALA A 387 14.75 10.56 -1.46
CA ALA A 387 14.97 11.71 -0.61
C ALA A 387 15.93 11.31 0.54
N CYS A 388 17.22 11.52 0.32
CA CYS A 388 18.14 11.89 1.38
C CYS A 388 17.85 13.35 1.67
N LEU A 389 17.07 13.60 2.72
CA LEU A 389 17.14 14.82 3.50
C LEU A 389 17.22 14.43 4.96
#